data_AF-A0A8T7JME2-F1
#
_entry.id   AF-A0A8T7JME2-F1
#
_cell.length_a   1.000
_cell.length_b   1.000
_cell.length_c   1.000
_cell.angle_alpha   90.00
_cell.angle_beta   90.00
_cell.angle_gamma   90.00
#
_symmetry.space_group_name_H-M   'P 1'
#
loop_
_entity.id
_entity.type
_entity.pdbx_description
1 polymer ?
#
loop_
_entity_poly.entity_id
_entity_poly.type
_entity_poly.pdbx_seq_one_letter_code
_entity_poly.pdbx_strand_id
1 'polypeptide(L)'
;MKNVIVLCAILCALAAQASAAALTSKEGKIVFSKGEYQLISGEKASKLIGLTNQQLRQYEGRTVKVAVDDTDRGLEVYKVFVKTPDGYEASYDWDVVNQDLYAD
;
A
#
# COMPACT_ATOMS: atom_id res chain seq x y z
N MET A 1 -0.27 -2.48 55.05
CA MET A 1 0.63 -1.96 53.99
C MET A 1 1.16 -3.10 53.11
N LYS A 2 0.30 -3.91 52.47
CA LYS A 2 0.72 -5.05 51.62
C LYS A 2 -0.07 -5.19 50.32
N ASN A 3 -1.16 -4.43 50.14
CA ASN A 3 -2.10 -4.62 49.02
C ASN A 3 -1.97 -3.55 47.92
N VAL A 4 -1.09 -2.56 48.08
CA VAL A 4 -0.95 -1.45 47.11
C VAL A 4 0.11 -1.75 46.04
N ILE A 5 1.03 -2.69 46.30
CA ILE A 5 2.15 -2.99 45.40
C ILE A 5 1.74 -3.91 44.23
N VAL A 6 0.67 -4.71 44.40
CA VAL A 6 0.25 -5.70 43.40
C VAL A 6 -0.52 -5.07 42.23
N LEU A 7 -1.05 -3.85 42.37
CA LEU A 7 -1.87 -3.21 41.34
C LEU A 7 -1.05 -2.55 40.22
N CYS A 8 0.22 -2.22 40.45
CA CYS A 8 1.09 -1.61 39.42
C CYS A 8 1.69 -2.62 38.44
N ALA A 9 1.67 -3.92 38.74
CA ALA A 9 2.29 -4.93 37.87
C ALA A 9 1.40 -5.33 36.66
N ILE A 10 0.09 -5.08 36.72
CA ILE A 10 -0.85 -5.49 35.68
C ILE A 10 -1.06 -4.41 34.60
N LEU A 11 -0.76 -3.14 34.89
CA LEU A 11 -0.94 -2.05 33.91
C LEU A 11 0.20 -1.93 32.88
N CYS A 12 1.38 -2.51 33.11
CA CYS A 12 2.49 -2.46 32.15
C CYS A 12 2.49 -3.58 31.10
N ALA A 13 1.57 -4.55 31.18
CA ALA A 13 1.51 -5.68 30.25
C ALA A 13 0.72 -5.40 28.96
N LEU A 14 0.02 -4.25 28.88
CA LEU A 14 -0.80 -3.87 27.73
C LEU A 14 -0.21 -2.75 26.86
N ALA A 15 1.11 -2.54 26.92
CA ALA A 15 1.81 -1.93 25.80
C ALA A 15 1.95 -2.96 24.66
N ALA A 16 0.81 -3.49 24.20
CA ALA A 16 0.73 -4.23 22.96
C ALA A 16 1.21 -3.27 21.88
N GLN A 17 2.40 -3.57 21.37
CA GLN A 17 3.06 -2.85 20.31
C GLN A 17 2.09 -2.81 19.13
N ALA A 18 1.40 -1.68 18.95
CA ALA A 18 0.79 -1.35 17.68
C ALA A 18 1.94 -1.09 16.72
N SER A 19 2.50 -2.16 16.15
CA SER A 19 3.41 -2.06 15.02
C SER A 19 2.57 -1.56 13.84
N ALA A 20 2.59 -0.26 13.60
CA ALA A 20 2.16 0.27 12.32
C ALA A 20 3.05 -0.40 11.27
N ALA A 21 2.49 -1.29 10.44
CA ALA A 21 3.20 -1.85 9.31
C ALA A 21 3.74 -0.65 8.50
N ALA A 22 5.06 -0.55 8.42
CA ALA A 22 5.69 0.59 7.78
C ALA A 22 5.39 0.47 6.29
N LEU A 23 4.47 1.30 5.79
CA LEU A 23 4.20 1.42 4.36
C LEU A 23 5.51 1.64 3.62
N THR A 24 5.93 0.63 2.85
CA THR A 24 7.16 0.72 2.06
C THR A 24 6.81 1.27 0.69
N SER A 25 7.78 1.92 0.02
CA SER A 25 7.60 2.32 -1.37
C SER A 25 8.51 1.49 -2.27
N LYS A 26 7.95 0.95 -3.35
CA LYS A 26 8.71 0.18 -4.36
C LYS A 26 8.56 0.85 -5.72
N GLU A 27 9.64 0.90 -6.47
CA GLU A 27 9.70 1.51 -7.81
C GLU A 27 9.84 0.43 -8.88
N GLY A 28 9.11 0.58 -9.98
CA GLY A 28 9.16 -0.37 -11.09
C GLY A 28 8.17 -0.04 -12.19
N LYS A 29 8.12 -0.91 -13.20
CA LYS A 29 7.18 -0.81 -14.32
C LYS A 29 5.99 -1.72 -14.10
N ILE A 30 4.77 -1.21 -14.26
CA ILE A 30 3.56 -2.05 -14.20
C ILE A 30 3.37 -2.77 -15.53
N VAL A 31 3.21 -4.10 -15.47
CA VAL A 31 3.01 -4.96 -16.65
C VAL A 31 1.90 -5.95 -16.35
N PHE A 32 1.02 -6.18 -17.32
CA PHE A 32 0.05 -7.27 -17.28
C PHE A 32 0.67 -8.54 -17.87
N SER A 33 0.70 -9.63 -17.08
CA SER A 33 1.26 -10.91 -17.51
C SER A 33 0.51 -12.06 -16.86
N LYS A 34 0.20 -13.10 -17.64
CA LYS A 34 -0.47 -14.33 -17.16
C LYS A 34 -1.77 -14.09 -16.37
N GLY A 35 -2.51 -13.04 -16.71
CA GLY A 35 -3.82 -12.74 -16.09
C GLY A 35 -3.75 -11.83 -14.85
N GLU A 36 -2.57 -11.36 -14.47
CA GLU A 36 -2.36 -10.51 -13.29
C GLU A 36 -1.42 -9.33 -13.60
N TYR A 37 -1.54 -8.26 -12.82
CA TYR A 37 -0.60 -7.15 -12.87
C TYR A 37 0.58 -7.41 -11.95
N GLN A 38 1.76 -7.05 -12.44
CA GLN A 38 3.02 -7.22 -11.76
C GLN A 38 3.82 -5.92 -11.81
N LEU A 39 4.55 -5.63 -10.75
CA LEU A 39 5.57 -4.59 -10.71
C LEU A 39 6.91 -5.23 -11.06
N ILE A 40 7.50 -4.79 -12.16
CA ILE A 40 8.83 -5.22 -12.60
C ILE A 40 9.85 -4.22 -12.08
N SER A 41 10.72 -4.67 -11.16
CA SER A 41 11.81 -3.88 -10.59
C SER A 41 13.13 -4.62 -10.80
N GLY A 42 13.90 -4.20 -11.79
CA GLY A 42 15.06 -4.97 -12.28
C GLY A 42 14.63 -6.34 -12.81
N GLU A 43 15.21 -7.42 -12.27
CA GLU A 43 14.90 -8.80 -12.64
C GLU A 43 13.74 -9.41 -11.83
N LYS A 44 13.21 -8.68 -10.84
CA LYS A 44 12.15 -9.17 -9.97
C LYS A 44 10.79 -8.75 -10.50
N ALA A 45 9.88 -9.71 -10.60
CA ALA A 45 8.46 -9.49 -10.85
C ALA A 45 7.67 -9.75 -9.56
N SER A 46 6.96 -8.75 -9.07
CA SER A 46 6.14 -8.86 -7.87
C SER A 46 4.68 -8.64 -8.22
N LYS A 47 3.81 -9.58 -7.85
CA LYS A 47 2.36 -9.48 -8.06
C LYS A 47 1.80 -8.26 -7.32
N LEU A 48 0.94 -7.50 -8.00
CA LEU A 48 0.21 -6.39 -7.41
C LEU A 48 -1.19 -6.85 -6.99
N ILE A 49 -1.56 -6.50 -5.76
CA ILE A 49 -2.89 -6.71 -5.17
C ILE A 49 -3.37 -5.39 -4.53
N GLY A 50 -4.55 -5.37 -3.93
CA GLY A 50 -5.12 -4.17 -3.30
C GLY A 50 -5.91 -3.28 -4.27
N LEU A 51 -5.39 -3.06 -5.48
CA LEU A 51 -6.10 -2.40 -6.57
C LEU A 51 -6.71 -3.41 -7.55
N THR A 52 -7.85 -3.07 -8.16
CA THR A 52 -8.48 -3.89 -9.20
C THR A 52 -7.68 -3.88 -10.50
N ASN A 53 -7.88 -4.89 -11.35
CA ASN A 53 -7.26 -4.94 -12.68
C ASN A 53 -7.64 -3.72 -13.56
N GLN A 54 -8.83 -3.14 -13.37
CA GLN A 54 -9.25 -1.93 -14.09
C GLN A 54 -8.45 -0.71 -13.61
N GLN A 55 -8.27 -0.55 -12.30
CA GLN A 55 -7.47 0.53 -11.72
C GLN A 55 -5.97 0.39 -12.04
N LEU A 56 -5.44 -0.83 -12.14
CA LEU A 56 -4.03 -1.03 -12.50
C LEU A 56 -3.76 -0.82 -13.99
N ARG A 57 -4.77 -1.04 -14.85
CA ARG A 57 -4.67 -0.86 -16.31
C ARG A 57 -4.22 0.54 -16.71
N GLN A 58 -4.68 1.58 -16.00
CA GLN A 58 -4.33 2.96 -16.34
C GLN A 58 -2.82 3.25 -16.19
N TYR A 59 -2.11 2.41 -15.44
CA TYR A 59 -0.68 2.50 -15.20
C TYR A 59 0.14 1.49 -16.02
N GLU A 60 -0.51 0.67 -16.84
CA GLU A 60 0.18 -0.34 -17.64
C GLU A 60 1.25 0.29 -18.54
N GLY A 61 2.44 -0.29 -18.52
CA GLY A 61 3.60 0.19 -19.28
C GLY A 61 4.29 1.42 -18.68
N ARG A 62 3.77 2.01 -17.59
CA ARG A 62 4.38 3.18 -16.95
C ARG A 62 5.35 2.77 -15.86
N THR A 63 6.42 3.55 -15.70
CA THR A 63 7.27 3.49 -14.51
C THR A 63 6.57 4.24 -13.37
N VAL A 64 6.42 3.57 -12.24
CA VAL A 64 5.71 4.07 -11.08
C VAL A 64 6.51 3.79 -9.81
N LYS A 65 6.23 4.60 -8.79
CA LYS A 65 6.51 4.27 -7.40
C LYS A 65 5.18 3.91 -6.75
N VAL A 66 5.11 2.79 -6.05
CA VAL A 66 3.91 2.32 -5.36
C VAL A 66 4.14 2.30 -3.87
N ALA A 67 3.21 2.85 -3.09
CA ALA A 67 3.15 2.64 -1.64
C ALA A 67 2.45 1.31 -1.38
N VAL A 68 3.17 0.39 -0.73
CA VAL A 68 2.77 -1.00 -0.59
C VAL A 68 3.06 -1.57 0.79
N ASP A 69 2.31 -2.61 1.13
CA ASP A 69 2.70 -3.59 2.14
C ASP A 69 3.09 -4.91 1.45
N ASP A 70 4.08 -5.61 2.01
CA ASP A 70 4.55 -6.89 1.50
C ASP A 70 3.79 -8.01 2.20
N THR A 71 2.95 -8.72 1.46
CA THR A 71 2.11 -9.79 2.00
C THR A 71 2.48 -11.12 1.35
N ASP A 72 2.09 -12.23 1.98
CA ASP A 72 2.27 -13.58 1.42
C ASP A 72 1.59 -13.76 0.05
N ARG A 73 0.64 -12.88 -0.31
CA ARG A 73 -0.12 -12.91 -1.56
C ARG A 73 0.45 -12.02 -2.66
N GLY A 74 1.35 -11.09 -2.32
CA GLY A 74 1.87 -10.06 -3.21
C GLY A 74 1.95 -8.69 -2.54
N LEU A 75 2.25 -7.66 -3.35
CA LEU A 75 2.35 -6.28 -2.91
C LEU A 75 0.97 -5.66 -2.84
N GLU A 76 0.47 -5.40 -1.64
CA GLU A 76 -0.80 -4.70 -1.45
C GLU A 76 -0.61 -3.21 -1.73
N VAL A 77 -1.16 -2.74 -2.85
CA VAL A 77 -1.00 -1.38 -3.34
C VAL A 77 -2.05 -0.46 -2.73
N TYR A 78 -1.59 0.56 -2.02
CA TYR A 78 -2.45 1.61 -1.46
C TYR A 78 -2.43 2.89 -2.30
N LYS A 79 -1.30 3.18 -2.94
CA LYS A 79 -1.16 4.39 -3.76
C LYS A 79 -0.13 4.23 -4.86
N VAL A 80 -0.41 4.82 -6.02
CA VAL A 80 0.48 4.82 -7.19
C VAL A 80 0.93 6.25 -7.48
N PHE A 81 2.24 6.42 -7.65
CA PHE A 81 2.88 7.65 -8.07
C PHE A 81 3.51 7.42 -9.45
N VAL A 82 3.11 8.18 -10.45
CA VAL A 82 3.58 8.03 -11.83
C VAL A 82 4.85 8.85 -12.02
N LYS A 83 5.84 8.27 -12.70
CA LYS A 83 7.07 8.99 -13.06
C LYS A 83 6.76 10.09 -14.08
N THR A 84 7.16 11.32 -13.77
CA THR A 84 7.14 12.48 -14.67
C THR A 84 8.58 12.96 -14.92
N PRO A 85 8.83 13.88 -15.87
CA PRO A 85 10.15 14.49 -16.05
C PRO A 85 10.68 15.15 -14.77
N ASP A 86 9.78 15.78 -13.99
CA ASP A 86 10.12 16.54 -12.79
C ASP A 86 10.17 15.68 -11.51
N GLY A 87 9.77 14.41 -11.57
CA GLY A 87 9.80 13.54 -10.40
C GLY A 87 8.75 12.44 -10.41
N TYR A 88 8.06 12.29 -9.28
CA TYR A 88 6.95 11.35 -9.10
C TYR A 88 5.74 12.13 -8.64
N GLU A 89 4.64 12.00 -9.37
CA GLU A 89 3.39 12.66 -9.02
C GLU A 89 2.37 11.61 -8.60
N ALA A 90 1.65 11.88 -7.52
CA ALA A 90 0.53 11.03 -7.14
C ALA A 90 -0.50 11.09 -8.27
N SER A 91 -0.94 9.92 -8.74
CA SER A 91 -2.12 9.85 -9.59
C SER A 91 -3.31 10.19 -8.72
N TYR A 92 -3.69 11.48 -8.68
CA TYR A 92 -4.91 11.91 -8.03
C TYR A 92 -6.08 11.56 -8.93
N ASP A 93 -6.75 10.47 -8.55
CA ASP A 93 -7.98 10.00 -9.19
C ASP A 93 -9.14 10.90 -8.73
N TRP A 94 -9.21 12.13 -9.24
CA TRP A 94 -10.35 13.02 -8.99
C TRP A 94 -11.66 12.45 -9.56
N ASP A 95 -11.57 11.51 -10.52
CA ASP A 95 -12.71 10.77 -11.09
C ASP A 95 -13.15 9.57 -10.23
N VAL A 96 -12.38 9.20 -9.20
CA VAL A 96 -12.72 8.19 -8.18
C VAL A 96 -12.85 8.88 -6.82
N VAL A 97 -13.30 10.14 -6.79
CA VAL A 97 -14.05 10.59 -5.62
C VAL A 97 -15.30 9.74 -5.61
N ASN A 98 -15.45 8.93 -4.57
CA ASN A 98 -16.64 8.14 -4.32
C ASN A 98 -17.82 9.12 -4.25
N GLN A 99 -18.50 9.34 -5.36
CA GLN A 99 -19.63 10.26 -5.43
C GLN A 99 -20.78 9.76 -4.54
N ASP A 100 -20.76 8.50 -4.11
CA ASP A 100 -21.64 7.96 -3.08
C ASP A 100 -21.50 8.66 -1.72
N LEU A 101 -20.39 9.37 -1.45
CA LEU A 101 -20.21 10.19 -0.24
C LEU A 101 -20.76 11.63 -0.40
N TYR A 102 -21.12 12.03 -1.62
CA TYR A 102 -21.61 13.36 -1.97
C TYR A 102 -22.95 13.32 -2.74
N ALA A 103 -23.54 12.14 -2.92
CA ALA A 103 -24.91 12.00 -3.37
C ALA A 103 -25.80 12.29 -2.16
N ASP A 104 -26.54 13.39 -2.23
CA ASP A 104 -27.43 13.93 -1.19
C ASP A 104 -28.40 12.91 -0.57
#